data_AF-A0A480A7E6-F1
#
_entry.id   AF-A0A480A7E6-F1
#
_cell.length_a   1.000
_cell.length_b   1.000
_cell.length_c   1.000
_cell.angle_alpha   90.00
_cell.angle_beta   90.00
_cell.angle_gamma   90.00
#
_symmetry.space_group_name_H-M   'P 1'
#
loop_
_entity.id
_entity.type
_entity.pdbx_description
1 polymer ?
#
loop_
_entity_poly.entity_id
_entity_poly.type
_entity_poly.pdbx_seq_one_letter_code
_entity_poly.pdbx_strand_id
1 'polypeptide(L)'
;MNDKADFAFKTTLAARNFARFIRECKNQDYIINLIYFWLESPELAITRVRRRVASGGHNIPEDIIRRRYERGRRNLTDLYLPLCNTWIVYNNSGDEPQLLAETGINQEVIIYEYRIWNQIRAR
;
A
#
# COMPACT_ATOMS: atom_id res chain seq x y z
N MET A 1 -17.06 18.23 8.49
CA MET A 1 -16.03 18.69 7.53
C MET A 1 -16.81 19.41 6.43
N ASN A 2 -16.77 20.73 6.37
CA ASN A 2 -17.72 21.54 5.59
C ASN A 2 -17.18 22.05 4.25
N ASP A 3 -15.96 21.66 3.88
CA ASP A 3 -15.42 21.84 2.53
C ASP A 3 -14.99 20.45 2.05
N LYS A 4 -15.64 19.92 1.00
CA LYS A 4 -15.28 18.65 0.33
C LYS A 4 -13.93 18.79 -0.39
N ALA A 5 -12.86 19.03 0.36
CA ALA A 5 -11.51 19.19 -0.17
C ALA A 5 -10.87 17.84 -0.47
N ASP A 6 -10.04 17.81 -1.50
CA ASP A 6 -9.17 16.68 -1.79
C ASP A 6 -8.06 16.56 -0.74
N PHE A 7 -7.71 15.32 -0.39
CA PHE A 7 -6.63 15.06 0.57
C PHE A 7 -5.92 13.75 0.28
N ALA A 8 -4.70 13.64 0.79
CA ALA A 8 -3.91 12.41 0.73
C ALA A 8 -3.25 12.14 2.09
N PHE A 9 -3.11 10.87 2.44
CA PHE A 9 -2.38 10.44 3.63
C PHE A 9 -1.55 9.21 3.33
N LYS A 10 -0.48 9.01 4.12
CA LYS A 10 0.42 7.86 4.00
C LYS A 10 0.15 6.88 5.11
N THR A 11 0.12 5.60 4.78
CA THR A 11 -0.05 4.51 5.74
C THR A 11 0.64 3.25 5.23
N THR A 12 1.00 2.35 6.13
CA THR A 12 1.56 1.04 5.76
C THR A 12 0.47 0.00 5.49
N LEU A 13 -0.81 0.40 5.55
CA LEU A 13 -2.00 -0.48 5.49
C LEU A 13 -2.05 -1.59 6.54
N ALA A 14 -1.14 -1.60 7.53
CA ALA A 14 -1.09 -2.62 8.57
C ALA A 14 -2.23 -2.49 9.58
N ALA A 15 -2.71 -1.26 9.81
CA ALA A 15 -3.87 -0.99 10.64
C ALA A 15 -5.14 -1.11 9.81
N ARG A 16 -6.24 -1.55 10.43
CA ARG A 16 -7.56 -1.73 9.76
C ARG A 16 -8.49 -0.53 9.96
N ASN A 17 -8.15 0.40 10.85
CA ASN A 17 -8.97 1.57 11.19
C ASN A 17 -9.19 2.51 9.99
N PHE A 18 -8.22 2.62 9.07
CA PHE A 18 -8.40 3.42 7.85
C PHE A 18 -9.47 2.86 6.92
N ALA A 19 -9.78 1.56 6.95
CA ALA A 19 -10.87 1.02 6.14
C ALA A 19 -12.24 1.60 6.54
N ARG A 20 -12.45 1.91 7.83
CA ARG A 20 -13.66 2.60 8.28
C ARG A 20 -13.70 4.03 7.72
N PHE A 21 -12.58 4.73 7.80
CA PHE A 21 -12.47 6.09 7.26
C PHE A 21 -12.71 6.13 5.75
N ILE A 22 -12.12 5.20 4.98
CA ILE A 22 -12.35 5.09 3.53
C ILE A 22 -13.83 4.86 3.21
N ARG A 23 -14.51 3.98 3.95
CA ARG A 23 -15.96 3.77 3.76
C ARG A 23 -16.77 5.04 4.02
N GLU A 24 -16.41 5.79 5.06
CA GLU A 24 -17.05 7.08 5.34
C GLU A 24 -16.83 8.08 4.20
N CYS A 25 -15.61 8.16 3.66
CA CYS A 25 -15.34 8.98 2.50
C CYS A 25 -16.19 8.56 1.28
N LYS A 26 -16.34 7.26 1.01
CA LYS A 26 -17.22 6.78 -0.07
C LYS A 26 -18.67 7.19 0.13
N ASN A 27 -19.18 7.15 1.36
CA ASN A 27 -20.53 7.60 1.69
C ASN A 27 -20.72 9.13 1.48
N GLN A 28 -19.63 9.87 1.38
CA GLN A 28 -19.60 11.30 1.09
C GLN A 28 -19.22 11.61 -0.37
N ASP A 29 -19.27 10.60 -1.24
CA ASP A 29 -18.97 10.66 -2.68
C ASP A 29 -17.50 10.93 -3.05
N TYR A 30 -16.55 10.65 -2.14
CA TYR A 30 -15.14 10.72 -2.48
C TYR A 30 -14.72 9.59 -3.43
N ILE A 31 -13.86 9.94 -4.40
CA ILE A 31 -13.14 8.98 -5.23
C ILE A 31 -11.89 8.54 -4.47
N ILE A 32 -11.81 7.24 -4.18
CA ILE A 32 -10.71 6.65 -3.44
C ILE A 32 -9.66 6.13 -4.43
N ASN A 33 -8.51 6.80 -4.48
CA ASN A 33 -7.36 6.39 -5.27
C ASN A 33 -6.26 5.86 -4.34
N LEU A 34 -5.77 4.64 -4.60
CA LEU A 34 -4.70 4.02 -3.81
C LEU A 34 -3.45 3.79 -4.65
N ILE A 35 -2.30 4.27 -4.17
CA ILE A 35 -1.00 3.92 -4.73
C ILE A 35 -0.24 3.11 -3.67
N TYR A 36 0.15 1.89 -4.01
CA TYR A 36 0.86 1.00 -3.11
C TYR A 36 2.24 0.63 -3.66
N PHE A 37 3.27 0.76 -2.82
CA PHE A 37 4.64 0.35 -3.12
C PHE A 37 4.98 -0.91 -2.34
N TRP A 38 5.07 -2.03 -3.04
CA TRP A 38 5.51 -3.30 -2.49
C TRP A 38 7.04 -3.44 -2.56
N LEU A 39 7.60 -4.21 -1.63
CA LEU A 39 9.01 -4.60 -1.60
C LEU A 39 9.10 -6.12 -1.55
N GLU A 40 10.13 -6.70 -2.13
CA GLU A 40 10.31 -8.16 -2.23
C GLU A 40 10.40 -8.89 -0.89
N SER A 41 10.84 -8.19 0.15
CA SER A 41 11.02 -8.74 1.48
C SER A 41 10.94 -7.66 2.57
N PRO A 42 10.57 -8.02 3.80
CA PRO A 42 10.72 -7.12 4.94
C PRO A 42 12.19 -6.83 5.27
N GLU A 43 13.12 -7.72 4.93
CA GLU A 43 14.57 -7.52 5.08
C GLU A 43 15.08 -6.34 4.24
N LEU A 44 14.54 -6.15 3.03
CA LEU A 44 14.82 -4.97 2.22
C LEU A 44 14.30 -3.70 2.90
N ALA A 45 13.09 -3.74 3.48
CA ALA A 45 12.55 -2.60 4.24
C ALA A 45 13.44 -2.26 5.45
N ILE A 46 13.91 -3.26 6.19
CA ILE A 46 14.84 -3.09 7.31
C ILE A 46 16.15 -2.47 6.84
N THR A 47 16.72 -2.96 5.74
CA THR A 47 17.95 -2.42 5.16
C THR A 47 17.79 -0.95 4.79
N ARG A 48 16.66 -0.58 4.17
CA ARG A 48 16.34 0.82 3.83
C ARG A 48 16.15 1.69 5.08
N VAL A 49 15.53 1.17 6.14
CA VAL A 49 15.41 1.88 7.44
C VAL A 49 16.78 2.10 8.06
N ARG A 50 17.64 1.08 8.11
CA ARG A 50 19.01 1.19 8.65
C ARG A 50 19.82 2.25 7.90
N ARG A 51 19.77 2.25 6.56
CA ARG A 51 20.42 3.30 5.73
C ARG A 51 19.92 4.70 6.09
N ARG A 52 18.58 4.87 6.19
CA ARG A 52 17.99 6.16 6.57
C ARG A 52 18.41 6.61 7.97
N VAL A 53 18.48 5.68 8.93
CA VAL A 53 18.93 5.98 10.31
C VAL A 53 20.38 6.43 10.32
N ALA A 54 21.25 5.77 9.55
CA ALA A 54 22.64 6.20 9.40
C ALA A 54 22.77 7.62 8.81
N SER A 55 21.78 8.05 8.00
CA SER A 55 21.67 9.41 7.47
C SER A 55 20.86 10.38 8.37
N GLY A 56 20.61 10.03 9.64
CA GLY A 56 19.96 10.90 10.63
C GLY A 56 18.43 10.81 10.71
N GLY A 57 17.80 9.84 10.05
CA GLY A 57 16.35 9.65 10.11
C GLY A 57 15.85 8.79 11.29
N HIS A 58 14.53 8.71 11.45
CA HIS A 58 13.89 7.95 12.54
C HIS A 58 14.04 6.43 12.40
N ASN A 59 14.37 5.76 13.51
CA ASN A 59 14.44 4.30 13.58
C ASN A 59 13.07 3.66 13.79
N ILE A 60 12.84 2.48 13.20
CA ILE A 60 11.65 1.66 13.47
C ILE A 60 12.16 0.27 13.87
N PRO A 61 11.72 -0.29 15.01
CA PRO A 61 12.11 -1.62 15.41
C PRO A 61 11.80 -2.67 14.35
N GLU A 62 12.71 -3.62 14.21
CA GLU A 62 12.69 -4.65 13.18
C GLU A 62 11.47 -5.59 13.23
N ASP A 63 11.06 -5.97 14.44
CA ASP A 63 9.85 -6.74 14.69
C ASP A 63 8.59 -5.98 14.23
N ILE A 64 8.56 -4.66 14.43
CA ILE A 64 7.48 -3.79 13.98
C ILE A 64 7.45 -3.71 12.47
N ILE A 65 8.61 -3.63 11.79
CA ILE A 65 8.70 -3.63 10.33
C ILE A 65 8.14 -4.93 9.77
N ARG A 66 8.64 -6.09 10.22
CA ARG A 66 8.18 -7.42 9.75
C ARG A 66 6.68 -7.59 9.97
N ARG A 67 6.20 -7.27 11.17
CA ARG A 67 4.76 -7.35 11.50
C ARG A 67 3.91 -6.44 10.61
N ARG A 68 4.34 -5.20 10.35
CA ARG A 68 3.60 -4.25 9.51
C ARG A 68 3.64 -4.64 8.05
N TYR A 69 4.75 -5.17 7.56
CA TYR A 69 4.89 -5.67 6.20
C TYR A 69 3.85 -6.77 5.91
N GLU A 70 3.81 -7.83 6.74
CA GLU A 70 2.87 -8.93 6.52
C GLU A 70 1.40 -8.54 6.71
N ARG A 71 1.11 -7.65 7.67
CA ARG A 71 -0.26 -7.15 7.86
C ARG A 71 -0.68 -6.24 6.72
N GLY A 72 0.20 -5.35 6.28
CA GLY A 72 -0.05 -4.41 5.18
C GLY A 72 -0.33 -5.14 3.88
N ARG A 73 0.50 -6.12 3.54
CA ARG A 73 0.35 -6.95 2.34
C ARG A 73 -0.98 -7.71 2.33
N ARG A 74 -1.36 -8.35 3.44
CA ARG A 74 -2.66 -9.04 3.54
C ARG A 74 -3.85 -8.09 3.51
N ASN A 75 -3.77 -6.99 4.25
CA ASN A 75 -4.85 -6.00 4.26
C ASN A 75 -4.99 -5.31 2.90
N LEU A 76 -3.92 -5.13 2.13
CA LEU A 76 -3.99 -4.58 0.78
C LEU A 76 -5.03 -5.36 -0.02
N THR A 77 -4.80 -6.67 -0.19
CA THR A 77 -5.65 -7.54 -1.02
C THR A 77 -7.03 -7.76 -0.42
N ASP A 78 -7.10 -8.02 0.89
CA ASP A 78 -8.32 -8.53 1.52
C ASP A 78 -9.25 -7.41 1.99
N LEU A 79 -8.73 -6.20 2.17
CA LEU A 79 -9.46 -5.10 2.81
C LEU A 79 -9.45 -3.81 1.99
N TYR A 80 -8.31 -3.39 1.44
CA TYR A 80 -8.19 -2.05 0.84
C TYR A 80 -8.49 -2.00 -0.65
N LEU A 81 -8.00 -2.94 -1.45
CA LEU A 81 -8.29 -2.97 -2.89
C LEU A 81 -9.80 -2.96 -3.19
N PRO A 82 -10.67 -3.75 -2.50
CA PRO A 82 -12.11 -3.73 -2.75
C PRO A 82 -12.81 -2.42 -2.35
N LEU A 83 -12.15 -1.57 -1.55
CA LEU A 83 -12.71 -0.28 -1.14
C LEU A 83 -12.37 0.85 -2.11
N CYS A 84 -11.35 0.69 -2.96
CA CYS A 84 -10.87 1.76 -3.81
C CYS A 84 -11.68 1.87 -5.12
N ASN A 85 -11.73 3.07 -5.70
CA ASN A 85 -12.25 3.30 -7.05
C ASN A 85 -11.17 3.03 -8.09
N THR A 86 -9.94 3.44 -7.79
CA THR A 86 -8.75 3.09 -8.57
C THR A 86 -7.64 2.64 -7.65
N TRP A 87 -6.75 1.80 -8.15
CA TRP A 87 -5.53 1.50 -7.44
C TRP A 87 -4.40 1.13 -8.40
N ILE A 88 -3.18 1.42 -7.97
CA ILE A 88 -1.95 1.05 -8.67
C ILE A 88 -1.01 0.42 -7.65
N VAL A 89 -0.42 -0.72 -8.03
CA VAL A 89 0.60 -1.42 -7.25
C VAL A 89 1.90 -1.40 -8.03
N TYR A 90 2.95 -0.90 -7.39
CA TYR A 90 4.32 -0.90 -7.89
C TYR A 90 5.18 -1.91 -7.13
N ASN A 91 6.05 -2.61 -7.84
CA ASN A 91 7.24 -3.23 -7.25
C ASN A 91 8.31 -2.15 -7.09
N ASN A 92 8.72 -1.86 -5.87
CA ASN A 92 9.72 -0.84 -5.55
C ASN A 92 10.99 -1.46 -4.97
N SER A 93 11.32 -2.70 -5.35
CA SER A 93 12.46 -3.43 -4.79
C SER A 93 13.80 -3.02 -5.41
N GLY A 94 13.80 -2.68 -6.70
CA GLY A 94 14.96 -2.19 -7.43
C GLY A 94 15.18 -0.68 -7.27
N ASP A 95 15.95 -0.13 -8.21
CA ASP A 95 16.29 1.30 -8.27
C ASP A 95 15.12 2.16 -8.75
N GLU A 96 14.29 1.62 -9.65
CA GLU A 96 13.09 2.28 -10.18
C GLU A 96 11.82 1.48 -9.86
N PRO A 97 10.70 2.14 -9.53
CA PRO A 97 9.42 1.47 -9.37
C PRO A 97 8.90 0.88 -10.67
N GLN A 98 8.53 -0.40 -10.65
CA GLN A 98 7.95 -1.11 -11.80
C GLN A 98 6.45 -1.29 -11.58
N LEU A 99 5.63 -0.92 -12.58
CA LEU A 99 4.18 -1.13 -12.54
C LEU A 99 3.87 -2.63 -12.53
N LEU A 100 3.14 -3.08 -11.51
CA LEU A 100 2.86 -4.51 -11.30
C LEU A 100 1.41 -4.87 -11.64
N ALA A 101 0.46 -4.08 -11.14
CA ALA A 101 -0.96 -4.24 -11.43
C ALA A 101 -1.69 -2.92 -11.17
N GLU A 102 -2.80 -2.73 -11.87
CA GLU A 102 -3.66 -1.57 -11.68
C GLU A 102 -5.12 -1.85 -12.02
N THR A 103 -5.99 -0.94 -11.61
CA THR A 103 -7.35 -0.85 -12.11
C THR A 103 -7.78 0.61 -12.17
N GLY A 104 -8.48 0.97 -13.25
CA GLY A 104 -9.18 2.24 -13.40
C GLY A 104 -10.63 2.17 -12.93
N ILE A 105 -11.31 3.32 -12.95
CA ILE A 105 -12.73 3.39 -12.59
C ILE A 105 -13.53 2.53 -13.58
N ASN A 106 -14.28 1.55 -13.06
CA ASN A 106 -15.08 0.60 -13.84
C ASN A 106 -14.26 -0.19 -14.88
N GLN A 107 -12.96 -0.38 -14.65
CA GLN A 107 -12.11 -1.21 -15.50
C GLN A 107 -11.81 -2.53 -14.81
N GLU A 108 -11.47 -3.55 -15.61
CA GLU A 108 -10.95 -4.80 -15.07
C GLU A 108 -9.55 -4.58 -14.48
N VAL A 109 -9.10 -5.55 -13.67
CA VAL A 109 -7.76 -5.54 -13.12
C VAL A 109 -6.76 -5.97 -14.19
N ILE A 110 -5.75 -5.14 -14.45
CA ILE A 110 -4.64 -5.47 -15.32
C ILE A 110 -3.46 -5.90 -14.45
N ILE A 111 -2.87 -7.07 -14.74
CA ILE A 111 -1.70 -7.60 -14.05
C ILE A 111 -0.58 -7.72 -15.09
N TYR A 112 0.51 -7.00 -14.87
CA TYR A 112 1.70 -7.02 -15.73
C TYR A 112 2.69 -8.08 -15.28
N GLU A 113 2.83 -8.29 -13.96
CA GLU A 113 3.81 -9.21 -13.37
C GLU A 113 3.14 -10.26 -12.46
N TYR A 114 2.58 -11.30 -13.07
CA TYR A 114 1.79 -12.34 -12.38
C TYR A 114 2.55 -13.07 -11.28
N ARG A 115 3.86 -13.33 -11.47
CA ARG A 115 4.68 -14.01 -10.45
C ARG A 115 4.73 -13.20 -9.16
N ILE A 116 4.99 -11.90 -9.27
CA ILE A 116 5.09 -11.02 -8.12
C ILE A 116 3.70 -10.76 -7.52
N TRP A 117 2.68 -10.60 -8.36
CA TRP A 117 1.30 -10.45 -7.88
C TRP A 117 0.84 -11.64 -7.04
N ASN A 118 1.17 -12.86 -7.45
CA ASN A 118 0.86 -14.06 -6.68
C ASN A 118 1.62 -14.10 -5.34
N GLN A 119 2.85 -13.60 -5.28
CA GLN A 119 3.58 -13.45 -4.01
C GLN A 119 2.91 -12.43 -3.09
N ILE A 120 2.41 -11.32 -3.64
CA ILE A 120 1.64 -10.32 -2.88
C ILE A 120 0.34 -10.92 -2.32
N ARG A 121 -0.27 -11.88 -3.02
CA ARG A 121 -1.53 -12.53 -2.60
C ARG A 121 -1.35 -13.82 -1.80
N ALA A 122 -0.15 -14.37 -1.73
CA ALA A 122 0.14 -15.62 -1.03
C ALA A 122 -0.18 -15.50 0.47
N ARG A 123 -0.71 -16.56 1.09
CA ARG A 123 -1.05 -16.54 2.52
C ARG A 123 0.14 -16.88 3.40
#